data_AF-A3W8X8-F1
#
_entry.id   AF-A3W8X8-F1
#
_cell.length_a   1.000
_cell.length_b   1.000
_cell.length_c   1.000
_cell.angle_alpha   90.00
_cell.angle_beta   90.00
_cell.angle_gamma   90.00
#
_symmetry.space_group_name_H-M   'P 1'
#
loop_
_entity.id
_entity.type
_entity.pdbx_description
1 polymer ?
#
loop_
_entity_poly.entity_id
_entity_poly.type
_entity_poly.pdbx_seq_one_letter_code
_entity_poly.pdbx_strand_id
1 'polypeptide(L)'
;MTYNSLFSVLTDESLVEETLAHATSIATRHDAHLDVLCLGVDRSQSGYYYSGASAIVLQETIARAQQEAAAIEAKARAVLKNSALRWGIESGVSQLADLGRHVAARARFADLVILPQPYGKGRGAELEPVTESALFEGHTPVLILPSEGETSPAPNRIMIGWNESNEALSAVRAALPLLKQADAVHVVVIDPPTHGPNRSDPGGLLSH
;
A
#
# COMPACT_ATOMS: atom_id res chain seq x y z
N MET A 1 -18.20 11.03 2.00
CA MET A 1 -17.33 10.03 1.36
C MET A 1 -16.51 9.38 2.45
N THR A 2 -16.49 8.05 2.46
CA THR A 2 -15.71 7.20 3.37
C THR A 2 -14.91 6.22 2.51
N TYR A 3 -13.92 5.55 3.07
CA TYR A 3 -13.34 4.37 2.46
C TYR A 3 -14.28 3.18 2.69
N ASN A 4 -14.64 2.44 1.64
CA ASN A 4 -15.50 1.26 1.72
C ASN A 4 -14.73 -0.03 1.43
N SER A 5 -13.76 0.01 0.53
CA SER A 5 -12.85 -1.10 0.23
C SER A 5 -11.40 -0.70 0.48
N LEU A 6 -10.71 -1.49 1.29
CA LEU A 6 -9.29 -1.35 1.60
C LEU A 6 -8.55 -2.56 1.07
N PHE A 7 -7.32 -2.34 0.62
CA PHE A 7 -6.47 -3.40 0.11
C PHE A 7 -5.07 -3.36 0.72
N SER A 8 -4.50 -4.51 1.01
CA SER A 8 -3.11 -4.62 1.44
C SER A 8 -2.42 -5.80 0.76
N VAL A 9 -1.12 -5.69 0.55
CA VAL A 9 -0.28 -6.74 -0.04
C VAL A 9 0.81 -7.08 0.94
N LEU A 10 0.98 -8.38 1.18
CA LEU A 10 1.98 -8.93 2.10
C LEU A 10 2.88 -9.88 1.34
N THR A 11 4.16 -9.53 1.26
CA THR A 11 5.23 -10.34 0.65
C THR A 11 6.30 -10.77 1.65
N ASP A 12 6.15 -10.35 2.92
CA ASP A 12 7.09 -10.59 4.00
C ASP A 12 6.32 -10.90 5.29
N GLU A 13 6.58 -12.07 5.87
CA GLU A 13 5.92 -12.56 7.09
C GLU A 13 6.19 -11.65 8.31
N SER A 14 7.36 -11.00 8.34
CA SER A 14 7.74 -10.12 9.45
C SER A 14 6.88 -8.85 9.52
N LEU A 15 6.30 -8.42 8.39
CA LEU A 15 5.51 -7.19 8.27
C LEU A 15 4.01 -7.39 8.45
N VAL A 16 3.55 -8.63 8.58
CA VAL A 16 2.12 -8.97 8.65
C VAL A 16 1.43 -8.30 9.84
N GLU A 17 2.02 -8.37 11.04
CA GLU A 17 1.39 -7.85 12.24
C GLU A 17 1.27 -6.32 12.21
N GLU A 18 2.36 -5.63 11.90
CA GLU A 18 2.40 -4.17 11.78
C GLU A 18 1.41 -3.68 10.72
N THR A 19 1.50 -4.24 9.50
CA THR A 19 0.67 -3.80 8.37
C THR A 19 -0.81 -4.03 8.66
N LEU A 20 -1.17 -5.21 9.17
CA LEU A 20 -2.57 -5.54 9.45
C LEU A 20 -3.11 -4.84 10.70
N ALA A 21 -2.29 -4.53 11.71
CA ALA A 21 -2.73 -3.70 12.84
C ALA A 21 -3.22 -2.33 12.34
N HIS A 22 -2.50 -1.72 11.42
CA HIS A 22 -2.90 -0.44 10.82
C HIS A 22 -4.09 -0.59 9.86
N ALA A 23 -4.06 -1.58 8.97
CA ALA A 23 -5.14 -1.81 8.03
C ALA A 23 -6.48 -2.10 8.72
N THR A 24 -6.46 -2.93 9.78
CA THR A 24 -7.67 -3.25 10.56
C THR A 24 -8.19 -2.04 11.34
N SER A 25 -7.29 -1.20 11.86
CA SER A 25 -7.66 0.03 12.57
C SER A 25 -8.39 1.02 11.65
N ILE A 26 -7.88 1.22 10.44
CA ILE A 26 -8.52 2.07 9.42
C ILE A 26 -9.83 1.43 8.94
N ALA A 27 -9.84 0.12 8.68
CA ALA A 27 -11.03 -0.61 8.27
C ALA A 27 -12.16 -0.48 9.29
N THR A 28 -11.83 -0.62 10.58
CA THR A 28 -12.81 -0.52 11.68
C THR A 28 -13.41 0.87 11.74
N ARG A 29 -12.56 1.90 11.62
CA ARG A 29 -13.00 3.30 11.69
C ARG A 29 -13.97 3.67 10.57
N HIS A 30 -13.75 3.11 9.38
CA HIS A 30 -14.51 3.43 8.19
C HIS A 30 -15.63 2.43 7.88
N ASP A 31 -15.79 1.39 8.70
CA ASP A 31 -16.63 0.20 8.40
C ASP A 31 -16.36 -0.29 6.97
N ALA A 32 -15.08 -0.45 6.64
CA ALA A 32 -14.63 -0.88 5.33
C ALA A 32 -14.36 -2.39 5.30
N HIS A 33 -14.54 -2.98 4.12
CA HIS A 33 -14.05 -4.32 3.82
C HIS A 33 -12.53 -4.28 3.58
N LEU A 34 -11.80 -5.24 4.13
CA LEU A 34 -10.35 -5.36 3.95
C LEU A 34 -9.99 -6.62 3.14
N ASP A 35 -9.47 -6.43 1.94
CA ASP A 35 -8.86 -7.50 1.15
C ASP A 35 -7.34 -7.54 1.35
N VAL A 36 -6.79 -8.74 1.51
CA VAL A 36 -5.35 -8.95 1.68
C VAL A 36 -4.83 -9.95 0.66
N LEU A 37 -3.81 -9.55 -0.08
CA LEU A 37 -3.09 -10.41 -1.01
C LEU A 37 -1.77 -10.87 -0.38
N CYS A 38 -1.66 -12.16 -0.10
CA CYS A 38 -0.46 -12.79 0.45
C CYS A 38 0.35 -13.44 -0.69
N LEU A 39 1.52 -12.92 -1.01
CA LEU A 39 2.34 -13.46 -2.09
C LEU A 39 3.68 -13.98 -1.58
N GLY A 40 3.98 -15.22 -1.94
CA GLY A 40 5.35 -15.70 -1.95
C GLY A 40 6.01 -15.34 -3.28
N VAL A 41 7.28 -14.93 -3.23
CA VAL A 41 7.95 -14.37 -4.41
C VAL A 41 9.11 -15.25 -4.86
N ASP A 42 8.99 -15.75 -6.09
CA ASP A 42 10.09 -16.37 -6.82
C ASP A 42 11.06 -15.29 -7.31
N ARG A 43 12.29 -15.36 -6.80
CA ARG A 43 13.39 -14.42 -7.10
C ARG A 43 14.40 -15.01 -8.09
N SER A 44 14.12 -16.19 -8.64
CA SER A 44 15.00 -16.83 -9.61
C SER A 44 15.10 -15.98 -10.88
N GLN A 45 16.32 -15.80 -11.38
CA GLN A 45 16.56 -15.14 -12.66
C GLN A 45 16.70 -16.20 -13.74
N SER A 46 15.57 -16.59 -14.31
CA SER A 46 15.46 -17.71 -15.27
C SER A 46 16.43 -17.58 -16.46
N GLY A 47 16.81 -16.36 -16.84
CA GLY A 47 17.72 -16.07 -17.96
C GLY A 47 19.19 -16.45 -17.76
N TYR A 48 19.61 -16.84 -16.55
CA TYR A 48 21.01 -17.17 -16.23
C TYR A 48 21.29 -18.68 -16.06
N TYR A 49 20.27 -19.55 -16.15
CA TYR A 49 20.49 -20.98 -15.90
C TYR A 49 20.96 -21.74 -17.14
N TYR A 50 22.05 -22.51 -16.98
CA TYR A 50 22.50 -23.50 -17.95
C TYR A 50 21.49 -24.67 -18.04
N SER A 51 21.27 -25.18 -19.26
CA SER A 51 20.34 -26.27 -19.56
C SER A 51 20.56 -27.48 -18.64
N GLY A 52 19.56 -27.80 -17.80
CA GLY A 52 19.55 -28.97 -16.91
C GLY A 52 19.63 -28.65 -15.40
N ALA A 53 20.52 -27.74 -14.98
CA ALA A 53 20.57 -27.26 -13.59
C ALA A 53 19.36 -26.39 -13.22
N SER A 54 18.73 -25.80 -14.25
CA SER A 54 17.53 -24.95 -14.16
C SER A 54 16.33 -25.64 -13.49
N ALA A 55 16.06 -26.92 -13.76
CA ALA A 55 14.79 -27.55 -13.36
C ALA A 55 14.67 -27.82 -11.86
N ILE A 56 15.73 -28.32 -11.21
CA ILE A 56 15.73 -28.61 -9.77
C ILE A 56 15.73 -27.30 -8.97
N VAL A 57 16.56 -26.34 -9.36
CA VAL A 57 16.64 -25.01 -8.73
C VAL A 57 15.32 -24.25 -8.88
N LEU A 58 14.68 -24.35 -10.06
CA LEU A 58 13.36 -23.75 -10.29
C LEU A 58 12.29 -24.40 -9.39
N GLN A 59 12.28 -25.73 -9.28
CA GLN A 59 11.33 -26.43 -8.43
C GLN A 59 11.52 -26.08 -6.94
N GLU A 60 12.76 -25.99 -6.47
CA GLU A 60 13.07 -25.58 -5.09
C GLU A 60 12.65 -24.13 -4.83
N THR A 61 12.89 -23.23 -5.79
CA THR A 61 12.53 -21.82 -5.62
C THR A 61 11.01 -21.62 -5.61
N ILE A 62 10.28 -22.33 -6.47
CA ILE A 62 8.81 -22.35 -6.46
C ILE A 62 8.29 -22.91 -5.13
N ALA A 63 8.85 -24.03 -4.66
CA ALA A 63 8.44 -24.63 -3.39
C ALA A 63 8.67 -23.69 -2.20
N ARG A 64 9.81 -22.99 -2.18
CA ARG A 64 10.09 -21.96 -1.17
C ARG A 64 9.08 -20.82 -1.24
N ALA A 65 8.79 -20.30 -2.43
CA ALA A 65 7.79 -19.24 -2.58
C ALA A 65 6.39 -19.71 -2.14
N GLN A 66 6.01 -20.96 -2.41
CA GLN A 66 4.75 -21.52 -1.90
C GLN A 66 4.71 -21.59 -0.37
N GLN A 67 5.83 -21.95 0.26
CA GLN A 67 5.94 -21.96 1.73
C GLN A 67 5.86 -20.56 2.31
N GLU A 68 6.55 -19.58 1.72
CA GLU A 68 6.47 -18.16 2.10
C GLU A 68 5.02 -17.65 2.01
N ALA A 69 4.34 -17.90 0.88
CA ALA A 69 2.94 -17.51 0.69
C ALA A 69 2.02 -18.11 1.77
N ALA A 70 2.18 -19.40 2.06
CA ALA A 70 1.38 -20.10 3.06
C ALA A 70 1.64 -19.59 4.49
N ALA A 71 2.89 -19.26 4.83
CA ALA A 71 3.24 -18.71 6.14
C ALA A 71 2.63 -17.31 6.33
N ILE A 72 2.76 -16.45 5.32
CA ILE A 72 2.15 -15.11 5.32
C ILE A 72 0.62 -15.21 5.45
N GLU A 73 -0.02 -16.07 4.65
CA GLU A 73 -1.47 -16.28 4.70
C GLU A 73 -1.93 -16.77 6.07
N ALA A 74 -1.25 -17.78 6.64
CA ALA A 74 -1.60 -18.33 7.95
C ALA A 74 -1.52 -17.26 9.04
N LYS A 75 -0.46 -16.44 9.01
CA LYS A 75 -0.27 -15.33 9.95
C LYS A 75 -1.32 -14.24 9.76
N ALA A 76 -1.61 -13.85 8.51
CA ALA A 76 -2.64 -12.87 8.19
C ALA A 76 -4.04 -13.33 8.66
N ARG A 77 -4.39 -14.60 8.42
CA ARG A 77 -5.62 -15.22 8.93
C ARG A 77 -5.68 -15.19 10.45
N ALA A 78 -4.56 -15.47 11.13
CA ALA A 78 -4.51 -15.46 12.59
C ALA A 78 -4.76 -14.07 13.18
N VAL A 79 -4.30 -13.00 12.52
CA VAL A 79 -4.58 -11.61 12.91
C VAL A 79 -6.04 -11.26 12.63
N LEU A 80 -6.53 -11.54 11.41
CA LEU A 80 -7.85 -11.08 10.96
C LEU A 80 -9.03 -11.84 11.57
N LYS A 81 -8.87 -13.13 11.91
CA LYS A 81 -9.96 -13.94 12.49
C LYS A 81 -10.52 -13.38 13.81
N ASN A 82 -9.72 -12.59 14.52
CA ASN A 82 -10.12 -11.98 15.80
C ASN A 82 -10.78 -10.61 15.59
N SER A 83 -10.82 -10.09 14.37
CA SER A 83 -11.46 -8.81 14.04
C SER A 83 -12.95 -8.97 13.76
N ALA A 84 -13.74 -7.93 14.02
CA ALA A 84 -15.15 -7.86 13.64
C ALA A 84 -15.36 -7.39 12.18
N LEU A 85 -14.27 -7.29 11.41
CA LEU A 85 -14.28 -6.71 10.06
C LEU A 85 -14.82 -7.70 9.04
N ARG A 86 -15.33 -7.14 7.94
CA ARG A 86 -15.49 -7.89 6.69
C ARG A 86 -14.10 -7.94 6.04
N TRP A 87 -13.60 -9.15 5.77
CA TRP A 87 -12.29 -9.31 5.18
C TRP A 87 -12.22 -10.49 4.22
N GLY A 88 -11.31 -10.37 3.25
CA GLY A 88 -10.96 -11.40 2.28
C GLY A 88 -9.45 -11.62 2.29
N ILE A 89 -9.02 -12.86 2.05
CA ILE A 89 -7.60 -13.18 1.86
C ILE A 89 -7.48 -14.04 0.61
N GLU A 90 -6.62 -13.59 -0.28
CA GLU A 90 -6.12 -14.37 -1.40
C GLU A 90 -4.63 -14.62 -1.23
N SER A 91 -4.17 -15.79 -1.65
CA SER A 91 -2.76 -16.13 -1.64
C SER A 91 -2.29 -16.68 -2.98
N GLY A 92 -1.00 -16.56 -3.24
CA GLY A 92 -0.42 -17.07 -4.47
C GLY A 92 1.09 -16.95 -4.49
N VAL A 93 1.66 -17.41 -5.60
CA VAL A 93 3.07 -17.22 -5.92
C VAL A 93 3.17 -16.36 -7.16
N SER A 94 4.14 -15.44 -7.16
CA SER A 94 4.48 -14.63 -8.32
C SER A 94 5.99 -14.56 -8.50
N GLN A 95 6.44 -14.39 -9.74
CA GLN A 95 7.82 -14.01 -9.99
C GLN A 95 7.98 -12.52 -9.70
N LEU A 96 9.14 -12.10 -9.18
CA LEU A 96 9.37 -10.69 -8.86
C LEU A 96 9.07 -9.75 -10.04
N ALA A 97 9.40 -10.18 -11.27
CA ALA A 97 9.15 -9.41 -12.49
C ALA A 97 7.66 -9.32 -12.90
N ASP A 98 6.79 -10.22 -12.43
CA ASP A 98 5.33 -10.22 -12.71
C ASP A 98 4.49 -9.78 -11.51
N LEU A 99 5.13 -9.58 -10.34
CA LEU A 99 4.49 -9.22 -9.07
C LEU A 99 3.50 -8.06 -9.23
N GLY A 100 3.92 -7.03 -9.97
CA GLY A 100 3.12 -5.83 -10.17
C GLY A 100 1.78 -6.06 -10.85
N ARG A 101 1.71 -7.00 -11.80
CA ARG A 101 0.46 -7.35 -12.48
C ARG A 101 -0.59 -7.86 -11.50
N HIS A 102 -0.19 -8.69 -10.53
CA HIS A 102 -1.10 -9.25 -9.53
C HIS A 102 -1.61 -8.20 -8.55
N VAL A 103 -0.73 -7.27 -8.16
CA VAL A 103 -1.05 -6.15 -7.28
C VAL A 103 -2.03 -5.19 -7.97
N ALA A 104 -1.67 -4.70 -9.15
CA ALA A 104 -2.45 -3.72 -9.89
C ALA A 104 -3.85 -4.23 -10.30
N ALA A 105 -3.99 -5.53 -10.56
CA ALA A 105 -5.26 -6.16 -10.90
C ALA A 105 -6.28 -6.08 -9.75
N ARG A 106 -5.82 -6.06 -8.49
CA ARG A 106 -6.67 -5.98 -7.29
C ARG A 106 -6.77 -4.55 -6.76
N ALA A 107 -5.66 -3.83 -6.72
CA ALA A 107 -5.57 -2.46 -6.20
C ALA A 107 -6.63 -1.53 -6.83
N ARG A 108 -6.83 -1.62 -8.15
CA ARG A 108 -7.79 -0.78 -8.91
C ARG A 108 -9.26 -0.82 -8.45
N PHE A 109 -9.62 -1.79 -7.61
CA PHE A 109 -10.97 -1.94 -7.05
C PHE A 109 -11.06 -1.52 -5.58
N ALA A 110 -9.95 -1.07 -4.99
CA ALA A 110 -9.89 -0.52 -3.65
C ALA A 110 -10.03 1.00 -3.66
N ASP A 111 -10.62 1.55 -2.60
CA ASP A 111 -10.63 3.00 -2.38
C ASP A 111 -9.27 3.49 -1.85
N LEU A 112 -8.54 2.62 -1.12
CA LEU A 112 -7.24 2.91 -0.51
C LEU A 112 -6.41 1.62 -0.37
N VAL A 113 -5.14 1.67 -0.77
CA VAL A 113 -4.16 0.61 -0.51
C VAL A 113 -3.30 0.98 0.69
N ILE A 114 -3.07 0.05 1.61
CA ILE A 114 -2.28 0.26 2.83
C ILE A 114 -1.06 -0.66 2.76
N LEU A 115 0.14 -0.06 2.74
CA LEU A 115 1.40 -0.78 2.54
C LEU A 115 2.46 -0.34 3.56
N PRO A 116 3.38 -1.24 3.95
CA PRO A 116 4.55 -0.85 4.74
C PRO A 116 5.47 0.07 3.93
N GLN A 117 6.35 0.79 4.62
CA GLN A 117 7.39 1.60 3.97
C GLN A 117 8.23 0.76 2.99
N PRO A 118 8.32 1.14 1.70
CA PRO A 118 8.97 0.31 0.68
C PRO A 118 10.50 0.29 0.75
N TYR A 119 11.11 1.27 1.41
CA TYR A 119 12.56 1.45 1.46
C TYR A 119 13.06 1.49 2.90
N GLY A 120 14.30 1.05 3.12
CA GLY A 120 14.97 1.11 4.42
C GLY A 120 15.72 -0.17 4.77
N LYS A 121 16.39 -0.16 5.92
CA LYS A 121 17.11 -1.34 6.43
C LYS A 121 16.10 -2.45 6.75
N GLY A 122 16.34 -3.64 6.22
CA GLY A 122 15.46 -4.80 6.45
C GLY A 122 14.19 -4.81 5.60
N ARG A 123 14.05 -3.92 4.60
CA ARG A 123 12.96 -3.94 3.63
C ARG A 123 13.33 -4.81 2.43
N GLY A 124 12.45 -5.72 2.06
CA GLY A 124 12.62 -6.65 0.92
C GLY A 124 12.49 -5.95 -0.44
N ALA A 125 13.03 -6.59 -1.49
CA ALA A 125 13.02 -6.07 -2.86
C ALA A 125 11.62 -6.03 -3.50
N GLU A 126 10.63 -6.66 -2.86
CA GLU A 126 9.25 -6.75 -3.31
C GLU A 126 8.44 -5.50 -2.98
N LEU A 127 8.82 -4.74 -1.94
CA LEU A 127 7.96 -3.69 -1.38
C LEU A 127 7.86 -2.46 -2.28
N GLU A 128 8.97 -2.10 -2.93
CA GLU A 128 9.01 -1.05 -3.96
C GLU A 128 8.08 -1.38 -5.13
N PRO A 129 8.26 -2.49 -5.87
CA PRO A 129 7.40 -2.79 -7.00
C PRO A 129 5.93 -2.99 -6.59
N VAL A 130 5.64 -3.49 -5.38
CA VAL A 130 4.26 -3.53 -4.86
C VAL A 130 3.67 -2.12 -4.73
N THR A 131 4.45 -1.18 -4.17
CA THR A 131 4.01 0.21 -3.98
C THR A 131 3.82 0.92 -5.32
N GLU A 132 4.81 0.82 -6.21
CA GLU A 132 4.74 1.38 -7.56
C GLU A 132 3.54 0.82 -8.32
N SER A 133 3.31 -0.49 -8.23
CA SER A 133 2.20 -1.15 -8.93
C SER A 133 0.82 -0.71 -8.48
N ALA A 134 0.67 -0.39 -7.19
CA ALA A 134 -0.57 0.18 -6.68
C ALA A 134 -0.78 1.62 -7.17
N LEU A 135 0.28 2.43 -7.21
CA LEU A 135 0.24 3.83 -7.63
C LEU A 135 0.05 4.00 -9.14
N PHE A 136 0.85 3.33 -9.96
CA PHE A 136 0.98 3.63 -11.39
C PHE A 136 0.10 2.75 -12.28
N GLU A 137 0.09 1.44 -12.08
CA GLU A 137 -0.79 0.54 -12.85
C GLU A 137 -2.17 0.41 -12.19
N GLY A 138 -2.20 0.36 -10.86
CA GLY A 138 -3.42 0.30 -10.05
C GLY A 138 -4.19 1.62 -9.98
N HIS A 139 -3.53 2.77 -10.20
CA HIS A 139 -4.10 4.11 -10.09
C HIS A 139 -4.88 4.34 -8.78
N THR A 140 -4.42 3.72 -7.69
CA THR A 140 -5.13 3.73 -6.41
C THR A 140 -4.34 4.55 -5.39
N PRO A 141 -4.99 5.40 -4.58
CA PRO A 141 -4.33 6.08 -3.47
C PRO A 141 -3.65 5.07 -2.53
N VAL A 142 -2.41 5.36 -2.14
CA VAL A 142 -1.62 4.49 -1.26
C VAL A 142 -1.29 5.22 0.03
N LEU A 143 -1.64 4.60 1.16
CA LEU A 143 -1.20 4.99 2.49
C LEU A 143 0.03 4.16 2.87
N ILE A 144 1.18 4.83 2.97
CA ILE A 144 2.44 4.21 3.41
C ILE A 144 2.57 4.32 4.93
N LEU A 145 2.79 3.17 5.57
CA LEU A 145 3.00 3.07 7.00
C LEU A 145 4.48 3.36 7.31
N PRO A 146 4.78 4.16 8.36
CA PRO A 146 6.15 4.41 8.79
C PRO A 146 6.78 3.14 9.37
N SER A 147 8.10 2.99 9.25
CA SER A 147 8.81 1.85 9.86
C SER A 147 8.91 1.90 11.38
N GLU A 148 8.70 3.07 11.99
CA GLU A 148 8.82 3.29 13.41
C GLU A 148 7.77 4.31 13.88
N GLY A 149 7.37 4.17 15.14
CA GLY A 149 6.42 5.08 15.79
C GLY A 149 4.98 4.56 15.80
N GLU A 150 4.17 5.17 16.65
CA GLU A 150 2.73 4.90 16.68
C GLU A 150 2.06 5.60 15.51
N THR A 151 1.22 4.88 14.76
CA THR A 151 0.29 5.54 13.85
C THR A 151 -1.11 5.54 14.41
N SER A 152 -1.78 6.66 14.19
CA SER A 152 -3.20 6.81 14.49
C SER A 152 -4.00 6.60 13.21
N PRO A 153 -5.08 5.79 13.21
CA PRO A 153 -6.05 5.75 12.11
C PRO A 153 -6.81 7.08 11.97
N ALA A 154 -6.61 8.02 12.90
CA ALA A 154 -7.27 9.31 13.01
C ALA A 154 -6.21 10.41 13.24
N PRO A 155 -5.52 10.88 12.20
CA PRO A 155 -4.59 11.98 12.35
C PRO A 155 -5.35 13.29 12.62
N ASN A 156 -5.07 13.93 13.76
CA ASN A 156 -5.68 15.22 14.13
C ASN A 156 -5.10 16.39 13.34
N ARG A 157 -3.86 16.25 12.83
CA ARG A 157 -3.17 17.27 12.04
C ARG A 157 -2.64 16.64 10.77
N ILE A 158 -3.03 17.20 9.63
CA ILE A 158 -2.63 16.71 8.31
C ILE A 158 -1.91 17.82 7.57
N MET A 159 -0.83 17.47 6.87
CA MET A 159 -0.13 18.35 5.95
C MET A 159 -0.38 17.90 4.51
N ILE A 160 -0.70 18.84 3.63
CA ILE A 160 -0.88 18.61 2.20
C ILE A 160 0.25 19.32 1.46
N GLY A 161 1.08 18.57 0.75
CA GLY A 161 1.98 19.15 -0.24
C GLY A 161 1.19 19.58 -1.48
N TRP A 162 1.21 20.86 -1.81
CA TRP A 162 0.42 21.42 -2.90
C TRP A 162 1.30 22.10 -3.95
N ASN A 163 1.13 21.70 -5.20
CA ASN A 163 1.84 22.22 -6.37
C ASN A 163 0.89 22.54 -7.55
N GLU A 164 -0.41 22.69 -7.29
CA GLU A 164 -1.47 22.93 -8.30
C GLU A 164 -1.62 21.85 -9.39
N SER A 165 -1.02 20.67 -9.22
CA SER A 165 -1.12 19.59 -10.21
C SER A 165 -2.40 18.76 -10.06
N ASN A 166 -2.74 18.01 -11.12
CA ASN A 166 -3.86 17.08 -11.10
C ASN A 166 -3.64 15.94 -10.10
N GLU A 167 -2.39 15.52 -9.91
CA GLU A 167 -1.98 14.49 -8.96
C GLU A 167 -2.17 14.98 -7.53
N ALA A 168 -1.76 16.22 -7.21
CA ALA A 168 -2.01 16.81 -5.90
C ALA A 168 -3.52 16.94 -5.63
N LEU A 169 -4.31 17.36 -6.62
CA LEU A 169 -5.76 17.42 -6.49
C LEU A 169 -6.38 16.03 -6.27
N SER A 170 -5.87 15.01 -6.96
CA SER A 170 -6.31 13.63 -6.81
C SER A 170 -5.96 13.07 -5.42
N ALA A 171 -4.77 13.36 -4.90
CA ALA A 171 -4.35 13.01 -3.55
C ALA A 171 -5.26 13.66 -2.49
N VAL A 172 -5.56 14.96 -2.63
CA VAL A 172 -6.47 15.67 -1.72
C VAL A 172 -7.87 15.04 -1.74
N ARG A 173 -8.41 14.75 -2.93
CA ARG A 173 -9.73 14.12 -3.08
C ARG A 173 -9.77 12.74 -2.42
N ALA A 174 -8.74 11.93 -2.63
CA ALA A 174 -8.60 10.62 -2.00
C ALA A 174 -8.48 10.70 -0.47
N ALA A 175 -7.82 11.74 0.04
CA ALA A 175 -7.63 11.96 1.47
C ALA A 175 -8.83 12.60 2.17
N LEU A 176 -9.87 13.04 1.45
CA LEU A 176 -11.04 13.73 2.02
C LEU A 176 -11.66 13.05 3.26
N PRO A 177 -11.82 11.70 3.32
CA PRO A 177 -12.33 11.04 4.51
C PRO A 177 -11.50 11.31 5.76
N LEU A 178 -10.17 11.43 5.62
CA LEU A 178 -9.25 11.78 6.71
C LEU A 178 -9.25 13.28 7.00
N LEU A 179 -9.18 14.11 5.94
CA LEU A 179 -9.14 15.57 6.06
C LEU A 179 -10.35 16.13 6.81
N LYS A 180 -11.54 15.58 6.57
CA LYS A 180 -12.77 16.01 7.25
C LYS A 180 -12.82 15.71 8.75
N GLN A 181 -11.95 14.82 9.23
CA GLN A 181 -11.88 14.41 10.63
C GLN A 181 -10.72 15.07 11.37
N ALA A 182 -9.82 15.76 10.66
CA ALA A 182 -8.69 16.42 11.25
C ALA A 182 -9.10 17.74 11.92
N ASP A 183 -8.47 18.05 13.05
CA ASP A 183 -8.64 19.33 13.73
C ASP A 183 -7.99 20.48 12.93
N ALA A 184 -6.89 20.18 12.23
CA ALA A 184 -6.19 21.15 11.40
C ALA A 184 -5.59 20.51 10.14
N VAL A 185 -5.69 21.23 9.02
CA VAL A 185 -5.07 20.89 7.75
C VAL A 185 -4.13 22.03 7.34
N HIS A 186 -2.85 21.71 7.14
CA HIS A 186 -1.83 22.65 6.69
C HIS A 186 -1.55 22.43 5.21
N VAL A 187 -1.89 23.41 4.36
CA VAL A 187 -1.51 23.39 2.94
C VAL A 187 -0.11 23.99 2.82
N VAL A 188 0.83 23.20 2.29
CA VAL A 188 2.24 23.58 2.16
C VAL A 188 2.60 23.63 0.69
N VAL A 189 3.03 24.82 0.25
CA VAL A 189 3.52 25.08 -1.10
C VAL A 189 5.00 25.38 -1.01
N ILE A 190 5.80 24.65 -1.79
CA ILE A 190 7.25 24.85 -1.89
C ILE A 190 7.52 25.56 -3.21
N ASP A 191 8.30 26.65 -3.16
CA ASP A 191 8.64 27.48 -4.33
C ASP A 191 7.42 27.94 -5.17
N PRO A 192 6.46 28.67 -4.56
CA PRO A 192 5.26 29.09 -5.26
C PRO A 192 5.59 30.04 -6.44
N PRO A 193 4.82 29.99 -7.55
CA PRO A 193 5.03 30.88 -8.68
C PRO A 193 5.02 32.35 -8.27
N THR A 194 6.09 33.08 -8.61
CA THR A 194 6.21 34.52 -8.32
C THR A 194 5.21 35.37 -9.11
N HIS A 195 4.72 34.84 -10.25
CA HIS A 195 3.77 35.49 -11.15
C HIS A 195 2.62 34.52 -11.45
N GLY A 196 1.41 34.88 -11.02
CA GLY A 196 0.21 34.08 -11.25
C GLY A 196 -1.03 34.65 -10.52
N PRO A 197 -2.24 34.27 -10.94
CA PRO A 197 -3.48 34.77 -10.33
C PRO A 197 -3.63 34.39 -8.84
N ASN A 198 -3.08 33.23 -8.43
CA ASN A 198 -3.13 32.75 -7.05
C ASN A 198 -1.92 33.17 -6.20
N ARG A 199 -1.04 34.06 -6.67
CA ARG A 199 0.25 34.36 -6.00
C ARG A 199 0.13 34.82 -4.54
N SER A 200 -0.98 35.48 -4.19
CA SER A 200 -1.20 36.02 -2.85
C SER A 200 -1.70 34.97 -1.86
N ASP A 201 -2.25 33.85 -2.37
CA ASP A 201 -2.75 32.73 -1.57
C ASP A 201 -2.69 31.41 -2.38
N PRO A 202 -1.48 30.89 -2.66
CA PRO A 202 -1.32 29.66 -3.44
C PRO A 202 -1.97 28.47 -2.71
N GLY A 203 -2.98 27.86 -3.34
CA GLY A 203 -3.76 26.79 -2.71
C GLY A 203 -4.90 27.27 -1.80
N GLY A 204 -5.19 28.57 -1.72
CA GLY A 204 -6.28 29.13 -0.92
C GLY A 204 -7.65 28.48 -1.18
N LEU A 205 -7.94 28.16 -2.45
CA LEU A 205 -9.18 27.46 -2.85
C LEU A 205 -9.34 26.05 -2.25
N LEU A 206 -8.28 25.44 -1.72
CA LEU A 206 -8.35 24.17 -1.00
C LEU A 206 -8.68 24.32 0.48
N SER A 207 -8.54 25.52 1.04
CA SER A 207 -8.67 25.79 2.47
C SER A 207 -10.10 26.13 2.91
N HIS A 208 -11.03 26.23 1.97
CA HIS A 208 -12.44 26.58 2.20
C HIS A 208 -13.36 25.37 2.36
#